data_AF-A0A525PRB9-F1
#
_entry.id   AF-A0A525PRB9-F1
#
_cell.length_a   1.000
_cell.length_b   1.000
_cell.length_c   1.000
_cell.angle_alpha   90.00
_cell.angle_beta   90.00
_cell.angle_gamma   90.00
#
_symmetry.space_group_name_H-M   'P 1'
#
loop_
_entity.id
_entity.type
_entity.pdbx_description
1 polymer ?
#
loop_
_entity_poly.entity_id
_entity_poly.type
_entity_poly.pdbx_seq_one_letter_code
_entity_poly.pdbx_strand_id
1 'polypeptide(L)' 'GLDGVGRFFDTTEGWETPILNDRASPRYPRHQILTPQETALVDQHLDRVKAHIV' A
#
# COMPACT_ATOMS: atom_id res chain seq x y z
N GLY A 1 3.90 7.97 12.69
CA GLY A 1 2.76 7.29 13.36
C GLY A 1 1.61 7.14 12.38
N LEU A 2 0.48 6.56 12.81
CA LEU A 2 -0.69 6.25 11.96
C LEU A 2 -1.19 7.45 11.14
N ASP A 3 -1.21 8.65 11.74
CA ASP A 3 -1.64 9.89 11.06
C ASP A 3 -0.79 10.23 9.82
N GLY A 4 0.49 9.86 9.84
CA GLY A 4 1.39 10.05 8.70
C GLY A 4 1.01 9.19 7.51
N VAL A 5 0.53 7.97 7.76
CA VAL A 5 0.06 7.05 6.70
C VAL A 5 -1.20 7.62 6.06
N GLY A 6 -2.17 8.05 6.87
CA GLY A 6 -3.39 8.70 6.36
C GLY A 6 -3.08 9.90 5.48
N ARG A 7 -2.26 10.84 5.98
CA ARG A 7 -1.85 12.03 5.21
C ARG A 7 -1.12 11.68 3.92
N PHE A 8 -0.29 10.64 3.92
CA PHE A 8 0.41 10.19 2.71
C PHE A 8 -0.59 9.78 1.62
N PHE A 9 -1.57 8.93 1.95
CA PHE A 9 -2.59 8.54 0.98
C PHE A 9 -3.47 9.72 0.54
N ASP A 10 -3.79 10.65 1.44
CA ASP A 10 -4.63 11.82 1.13
C ASP A 10 -3.96 12.84 0.20
N THR A 11 -2.62 12.91 0.21
CA THR A 11 -1.85 13.92 -0.53
C THR A 11 -1.07 13.37 -1.71
N THR A 12 -1.11 12.05 -1.91
CA THR A 12 -0.48 11.37 -3.04
C THR A 12 -1.52 11.14 -4.14
N GLU A 13 -1.22 11.60 -5.34
CA GLU A 13 -2.01 11.34 -6.55
C GLU A 13 -1.52 10.05 -7.24
N GLY A 14 -2.28 9.54 -8.22
CA GLY A 14 -1.84 8.42 -9.05
C GLY A 14 -2.28 7.03 -8.58
N TRP A 15 -3.13 6.93 -7.54
CA TRP A 15 -3.65 5.66 -7.02
C TRP A 15 -4.51 4.86 -8.01
N GLU A 16 -4.96 5.50 -9.09
CA GLU A 16 -5.64 4.86 -10.23
C GLU A 16 -4.69 4.00 -11.10
N THR A 17 -3.38 4.19 -10.97
CA THR A 17 -2.39 3.36 -11.65
C THR A 17 -2.41 1.94 -11.07
N PRO A 18 -2.36 0.87 -11.90
CA PRO A 18 -2.34 -0.50 -11.40
C PRO A 18 -1.17 -0.76 -10.44
N ILE A 19 -1.48 -1.29 -9.26
CA ILE A 19 -0.50 -1.69 -8.25
C ILE A 19 -0.38 -3.21 -8.28
N LEU A 20 0.82 -3.69 -8.58
CA LEU A 20 1.10 -5.12 -8.59
C LEU A 20 1.18 -5.67 -7.16
N ASN A 21 0.41 -6.69 -6.84
CA ASN A 21 0.49 -7.41 -5.57
C ASN A 21 1.57 -8.51 -5.63
N ASP A 22 2.84 -8.10 -5.57
CA ASP A 22 3.99 -9.00 -5.58
C ASP A 22 4.42 -9.46 -4.17
N ARG A 23 3.60 -9.23 -3.13
CA ARG A 23 3.99 -9.46 -1.73
C ARG A 23 4.41 -10.90 -1.44
N ALA A 24 3.83 -11.88 -2.12
CA ALA A 24 4.20 -13.30 -1.97
C ALA A 24 5.48 -13.69 -2.74
N SER A 25 5.88 -12.90 -3.74
CA SER A 25 7.08 -13.12 -4.54
C SER A 25 7.70 -11.77 -4.97
N PRO A 26 8.33 -11.03 -4.04
CA PRO A 26 8.72 -9.65 -4.27
C PRO A 26 9.71 -9.49 -5.42
N ARG A 27 9.45 -8.54 -6.32
CA ARG A 27 10.30 -8.28 -7.49
C ARG A 27 11.49 -7.38 -7.16
N TYR A 28 11.36 -6.54 -6.13
CA TYR A 28 12.39 -5.57 -5.76
C TYR A 28 13.39 -6.15 -4.75
N PRO A 29 14.72 -6.05 -4.99
CA PRO A 29 15.74 -6.63 -4.09
C PRO A 29 15.74 -6.07 -2.66
N ARG A 30 15.23 -4.84 -2.47
CA ARG A 30 15.15 -4.17 -1.16
C ARG A 30 13.73 -4.20 -0.56
N HIS A 31 12.91 -5.18 -0.92
CA HIS A 31 11.59 -5.33 -0.30
C HIS A 31 11.73 -5.50 1.22
N GLN A 32 10.73 -5.04 1.96
CA GLN A 32 10.62 -5.25 3.40
C GLN A 32 9.36 -6.04 3.67
N ILE A 33 9.45 -7.02 4.57
CA ILE A 33 8.29 -7.79 5.02
C ILE A 33 7.59 -6.96 6.09
N LEU A 34 6.34 -6.63 5.83
CA LEU A 34 5.49 -5.96 6.80
C LEU A 34 4.93 -6.96 7.82
N THR A 35 4.70 -6.50 9.04
CA THR A 35 3.90 -7.23 10.02
C THR A 35 2.44 -7.33 9.54
N PRO A 36 1.65 -8.31 10.02
CA PRO A 36 0.24 -8.43 9.65
C PRO A 36 -0.58 -7.15 9.90
N GLN A 37 -0.27 -6.42 10.98
CA GLN A 37 -0.92 -5.16 11.33
C GLN A 37 -0.58 -4.05 10.34
N GLU A 38 0.68 -3.95 9.91
CA GLU A 38 1.10 -2.99 8.89
C GLU A 38 0.50 -3.32 7.52
N THR A 39 0.45 -4.60 7.14
CA THR A 39 -0.21 -5.04 5.90
C THR A 39 -1.69 -4.65 5.92
N ALA A 40 -2.42 -4.96 7.00
CA ALA A 40 -3.83 -4.61 7.13
C ALA A 40 -4.08 -3.08 7.07
N LEU A 41 -3.19 -2.29 7.68
CA LEU A 41 -3.26 -0.83 7.61
C LEU A 41 -3.10 -0.33 6.16
N VAL A 42 -2.11 -0.84 5.43
CA VAL A 42 -1.90 -0.47 4.02
C VAL A 42 -3.11 -0.88 3.18
N ASP A 43 -3.62 -2.09 3.36
CA ASP A 43 -4.77 -2.60 2.60
C ASP A 43 -6.04 -1.77 2.86
N GLN A 44 -6.30 -1.39 4.11
CA GLN A 44 -7.41 -0.49 4.45
C GLN A 44 -7.32 0.85 3.70
N HIS A 45 -6.13 1.42 3.58
CA HIS A 45 -5.96 2.69 2.88
C HIS A 45 -6.03 2.53 1.36
N LEU A 46 -5.52 1.43 0.80
CA LEU A 46 -5.66 1.09 -0.63
C LEU A 46 -7.13 0.94 -1.03
N ASP A 47 -7.93 0.25 -0.21
CA ASP A 47 -9.37 0.10 -0.41
C ASP A 47 -10.09 1.45 -0.36
N ARG A 48 -9.73 2.31 0.61
CA ARG A 48 -10.33 3.64 0.78
C ARG A 48 -10.11 4.54 -0.43
N VAL A 49 -8.91 4.52 -1.02
CA VAL A 49 -8.60 5.28 -2.25
C VAL A 49 -9.06 4.57 -3.52
N LYS A 50 -9.67 3.37 -3.39
CA LYS A 50 -10.12 2.52 -4.49
C LYS A 50 -9.00 2.18 -5.47
N ALA A 51 -7.82 1.88 -4.94
CA ALA A 51 -6.67 1.52 -5.75
C ALA A 51 -6.97 0.27 -6.59
N HIS A 52 -6.44 0.24 -7.81
CA HIS A 52 -6.56 -0.93 -8.68
C HIS A 52 -5.40 -1.88 -8.43
N ILE A 53 -5.68 -3.03 -7.81
CA ILE A 53 -4.67 -4.06 -7.51
C ILE A 53 -4.68 -5.14 -8.60
N VAL A 54 -3.50 -5.50 -9.10
CA VAL A 54 -3.28 -6.50 -10.17
C VAL A 54 -2.27 -7.57 -9.79
#